data_AF-A0A8B6IZI2-F1
#
_entry.id   AF-A0A8B6IZI2-F1
#
_cell.length_a   1.000
_cell.length_b   1.000
_cell.length_c   1.000
_cell.angle_alpha   90.00
_cell.angle_beta   90.00
_cell.angle_gamma   90.00
#
_symmetry.space_group_name_H-M   'P 1'
#
loop_
_entity.id
_entity.type
_entity.pdbx_description
1 polymer ?
#
loop_
_entity_poly.entity_id
_entity_poly.type
_entity_poly.pdbx_seq_one_letter_code
_entity_poly.pdbx_strand_id
1 'polypeptide(L)'
;MIGQGIASLLGLQPILMSLLIAMIFCFLIVSPITTVGIALAINLSGIGSGAANLGICAASFGLCLAGWAVNSKGTSLAHALGSPKISMANVLSKPKIMLPMLCSAAVLGVIGAIFNIQGTPASAGFGISGLIGPINALNLAKGGWSPVNILLIIIIFVGAPIVLNMIFNYLFIKVLKVIDPMDYKLNI
;
A
#
# COMPACT_ATOMS: atom_id res chain seq x y z
N MET A 1 15.33 -13.70 -8.47
CA MET A 1 14.28 -14.61 -7.99
C MET A 1 12.99 -13.89 -7.60
N ILE A 2 12.95 -13.03 -6.57
CA ILE A 2 11.70 -12.34 -6.16
C ILE A 2 11.08 -11.51 -7.29
N GLY A 3 11.87 -10.65 -7.94
CA GLY A 3 11.37 -9.83 -9.06
C GLY A 3 10.79 -10.66 -10.20
N GLN A 4 11.46 -11.76 -10.60
CA GLN A 4 10.96 -12.66 -11.65
C GLN A 4 9.62 -13.30 -11.27
N GLY A 5 9.42 -13.65 -10.00
CA GLY A 5 8.14 -14.17 -9.50
C GLY A 5 7.02 -13.13 -9.50
N ILE A 6 7.34 -11.84 -9.34
CA ILE A 6 6.36 -10.75 -9.49
C ILE A 6 6.07 -10.52 -10.98
N ALA A 7 7.10 -10.54 -11.83
CA ALA A 7 6.97 -10.33 -13.26
C ALA A 7 6.08 -11.38 -13.94
N SER A 8 6.07 -12.63 -13.46
CA SER A 8 5.18 -13.66 -13.99
C SER A 8 3.69 -13.35 -13.79
N LEU A 9 3.34 -12.52 -12.80
CA LEU A 9 1.96 -12.10 -12.55
C LEU A 9 1.44 -11.14 -13.62
N LEU A 10 2.32 -10.49 -14.38
CA LEU A 10 1.93 -9.54 -15.44
C LEU A 10 1.22 -10.21 -16.62
N GLY A 11 1.28 -11.55 -16.71
CA GLY A 11 0.50 -12.33 -17.68
C GLY A 11 -0.94 -12.62 -17.25
N LEU A 12 -1.35 -12.27 -16.02
CA LEU A 12 -2.70 -12.51 -15.50
C LEU A 12 -3.69 -11.44 -15.97
N GLN A 13 -4.99 -11.75 -15.84
CA GLN A 13 -6.04 -10.75 -16.07
C GLN A 13 -5.88 -9.54 -15.11
N PRO A 14 -6.19 -8.30 -15.55
CA PRO A 14 -5.84 -7.08 -14.82
C PRO A 14 -6.30 -7.05 -13.37
N ILE A 15 -7.50 -7.56 -13.07
CA ILE A 15 -8.06 -7.57 -11.71
C ILE A 15 -7.24 -8.48 -10.79
N LEU A 16 -6.97 -9.72 -11.22
CA LEU A 16 -6.22 -10.69 -10.42
C LEU A 16 -4.75 -10.26 -10.27
N MET A 17 -4.14 -9.76 -11.35
CA MET A 17 -2.80 -9.21 -11.34
C MET A 17 -2.68 -8.09 -10.30
N SER A 18 -3.55 -7.07 -10.36
CA SER A 18 -3.47 -5.92 -9.47
C SER A 18 -3.72 -6.28 -8.01
N LEU A 19 -4.65 -7.19 -7.73
CA LEU A 19 -4.89 -7.71 -6.38
C LEU A 19 -3.59 -8.31 -5.80
N LEU A 20 -2.95 -9.21 -6.54
CA LEU A 20 -1.73 -9.90 -6.07
C LEU A 20 -0.54 -8.94 -5.94
N ILE A 21 -0.33 -8.07 -6.93
CA ILE A 21 0.75 -7.08 -6.90
C ILE A 21 0.58 -6.11 -5.72
N ALA A 22 -0.63 -5.62 -5.46
CA ALA A 22 -0.90 -4.74 -4.33
C ALA A 22 -0.59 -5.44 -3.00
N MET A 23 -1.03 -6.69 -2.81
CA MET A 23 -0.71 -7.46 -1.61
C MET A 23 0.81 -7.68 -1.43
N ILE A 24 1.51 -8.02 -2.52
CA ILE A 24 2.96 -8.24 -2.47
C ILE A 24 3.70 -6.97 -2.09
N PHE A 25 3.39 -5.84 -2.73
CA PHE A 25 4.04 -4.56 -2.43
C PHE A 25 3.67 -4.00 -1.05
N CYS A 26 2.46 -4.29 -0.56
CA CYS A 26 2.04 -4.02 0.82
C CYS A 26 2.94 -4.73 1.84
N PHE A 27 3.28 -6.00 1.60
CA PHE A 27 4.19 -6.74 2.48
C PHE A 27 5.66 -6.34 2.27
N LEU A 28 6.08 -6.10 1.02
CA LEU A 28 7.48 -5.79 0.71
C LEU A 28 7.94 -4.45 1.28
N ILE A 29 7.09 -3.43 1.35
CA ILE A 29 7.52 -2.10 1.84
C ILE A 29 7.95 -2.12 3.31
N VAL A 30 7.40 -3.05 4.11
CA VAL A 30 7.76 -3.25 5.51
C VAL A 30 8.87 -4.28 5.71
N SER A 31 9.46 -4.78 4.63
CA SER A 31 10.57 -5.73 4.64
C SER A 31 11.93 -5.01 4.48
N PRO A 32 13.07 -5.70 4.68
CA PRO A 32 14.40 -5.10 4.40
C PRO A 32 14.64 -4.85 2.90
N ILE A 33 13.70 -5.22 2.01
CA ILE A 33 13.83 -5.06 0.56
C ILE A 33 13.45 -3.63 0.14
N THR A 34 14.07 -3.16 -0.94
CA THR A 34 13.67 -1.92 -1.63
C THR A 34 12.58 -2.22 -2.67
N THR A 35 11.34 -1.80 -2.40
CA THR A 35 10.19 -1.97 -3.31
C THR A 35 10.41 -1.25 -4.65
N VAL A 36 10.96 -0.03 -4.60
CA VAL A 36 11.29 0.76 -5.80
C VAL A 36 12.35 0.04 -6.64
N GLY A 37 13.37 -0.53 -6.00
CA GLY A 37 14.40 -1.29 -6.72
C GLY A 37 13.84 -2.53 -7.42
N ILE A 38 12.91 -3.25 -6.77
CA ILE A 38 12.22 -4.39 -7.40
C ILE A 38 11.38 -3.93 -8.59
N ALA A 39 10.61 -2.85 -8.42
CA ALA A 39 9.76 -2.33 -9.49
C ALA A 39 10.56 -1.89 -10.72
N LEU A 40 11.69 -1.19 -10.51
CA LEU A 40 12.61 -0.81 -11.57
C LEU A 40 13.22 -2.04 -12.27
N ALA A 41 13.66 -3.03 -11.50
CA ALA A 41 14.32 -4.23 -12.05
C ALA A 41 13.39 -5.05 -12.96
N ILE A 42 12.09 -5.03 -12.72
CA ILE A 42 11.09 -5.77 -13.53
C ILE A 42 10.32 -4.87 -14.50
N ASN A 43 10.71 -3.59 -14.60
CA ASN A 43 10.06 -2.58 -15.42
C ASN A 43 8.53 -2.47 -15.16
N LEU A 44 8.15 -2.51 -13.87
CA LEU A 44 6.74 -2.52 -13.45
C LEU A 44 6.05 -1.21 -13.82
N SER A 45 5.14 -1.25 -14.78
CA SER A 45 4.49 -0.07 -15.35
C SER A 45 2.97 -0.28 -15.52
N GLY A 46 2.27 0.78 -15.93
CA GLY A 46 0.83 0.76 -16.17
C GLY A 46 0.04 0.45 -14.90
N ILE A 47 -1.01 -0.38 -15.04
CA ILE A 47 -1.91 -0.75 -13.94
C ILE A 47 -1.16 -1.50 -12.83
N GLY A 48 -0.15 -2.32 -13.16
CA GLY A 48 0.66 -3.02 -12.17
C GLY A 48 1.43 -2.06 -11.25
N SER A 49 1.96 -0.97 -11.80
CA SER A 49 2.61 0.10 -11.02
C SER A 49 1.62 0.83 -10.11
N GLY A 50 0.43 1.16 -10.63
CA GLY A 50 -0.65 1.73 -9.84
C GLY A 50 -1.04 0.83 -8.66
N ALA A 51 -1.25 -0.47 -8.92
CA ALA A 51 -1.57 -1.46 -7.90
C ALA A 51 -0.48 -1.58 -6.81
N ALA A 52 0.79 -1.60 -7.21
CA ALA A 52 1.92 -1.63 -6.27
C ALA A 52 1.90 -0.42 -5.32
N ASN A 53 1.65 0.78 -5.86
CA ASN A 53 1.55 1.99 -5.05
C ASN A 53 0.35 1.96 -4.11
N LEU A 54 -0.81 1.48 -4.55
CA LEU A 54 -1.99 1.35 -3.69
C LEU A 54 -1.80 0.31 -2.58
N GLY A 55 -1.10 -0.78 -2.86
CA GLY A 55 -0.67 -1.74 -1.84
C GLY A 55 0.17 -1.10 -0.73
N ILE A 56 1.09 -0.21 -1.12
CA ILE A 56 1.90 0.53 -0.15
C ILE A 56 1.06 1.55 0.62
N CYS A 57 0.10 2.22 -0.02
CA CYS A 57 -0.85 3.08 0.68
C CYS A 57 -1.62 2.30 1.74
N ALA A 58 -2.02 1.06 1.45
CA ALA A 58 -2.64 0.17 2.41
C ALA A 58 -1.76 -0.03 3.65
N ALA A 59 -0.47 -0.36 3.46
CA ALA A 59 0.50 -0.52 4.56
C ALA A 59 0.71 0.79 5.35
N SER A 60 0.95 1.90 4.65
CA SER A 60 1.18 3.22 5.23
C SER A 60 0.06 3.69 6.13
N PHE A 61 -1.17 3.74 5.61
CA PHE A 61 -2.33 4.20 6.38
C PHE A 61 -2.77 3.16 7.40
N GLY A 62 -2.67 1.87 7.09
CA GLY A 62 -3.08 0.81 8.00
C GLY A 62 -2.25 0.74 9.26
N LEU A 63 -0.92 0.81 9.14
CA LEU A 63 -0.02 0.82 10.30
C LEU A 63 -0.08 2.15 11.07
N CYS A 64 -0.31 3.27 10.37
CA CYS A 64 -0.59 4.56 11.01
C CYS A 64 -1.82 4.46 11.93
N LEU A 65 -2.93 3.94 11.42
CA LEU A 65 -4.19 3.82 12.15
C LEU A 65 -4.11 2.77 13.27
N ALA A 66 -3.49 1.63 13.01
CA ALA A 66 -3.35 0.56 13.99
C ALA A 66 -2.45 0.97 15.17
N GLY A 67 -1.38 1.73 14.89
CA GLY A 67 -0.46 2.26 15.89
C GLY A 67 -0.99 3.47 16.66
N TRP A 68 -2.10 4.08 16.22
CA TRP A 68 -2.57 5.39 16.71
C TRP A 68 -2.82 5.46 18.21
N ALA A 69 -3.29 4.36 18.81
CA ALA A 69 -3.62 4.29 20.23
C ALA A 69 -2.42 3.90 21.13
N VAL A 70 -1.37 3.32 20.55
CA VAL A 70 -0.25 2.71 21.31
C VAL A 70 1.09 3.43 21.09
N ASN A 71 1.17 4.30 20.09
CA ASN A 71 2.34 5.11 19.76
C ASN A 71 2.02 6.61 19.90
N SER A 72 3.06 7.44 19.91
CA SER A 72 2.85 8.88 19.75
C SER A 72 2.17 9.19 18.40
N LYS A 73 1.42 10.29 18.33
CA LYS A 73 0.77 10.72 17.07
C LYS A 73 1.80 10.97 15.97
N GLY A 74 2.96 11.56 16.30
CA GLY A 74 4.06 11.79 15.36
C GLY A 74 4.63 10.48 14.82
N THR A 75 4.90 9.51 15.69
CA THR A 75 5.34 8.16 15.32
C THR A 75 4.33 7.43 14.44
N SER A 76 3.04 7.56 14.74
CA SER A 76 1.98 6.94 13.93
C SER A 76 1.92 7.56 12.54
N LEU A 77 1.92 8.90 12.46
CA LEU A 77 1.93 9.64 11.19
C LEU A 77 3.17 9.38 10.34
N ALA A 78 4.30 9.02 10.95
CA ALA A 78 5.53 8.69 10.22
C ALA A 78 5.37 7.48 9.27
N HIS A 79 4.41 6.57 9.50
CA HIS A 79 4.09 5.50 8.54
C HIS A 79 3.51 6.03 7.23
N ALA A 80 2.67 7.07 7.31
CA ALA A 80 1.97 7.65 6.17
C ALA A 80 2.80 8.72 5.47
N LEU A 81 3.50 9.58 6.23
CA LEU A 81 4.28 10.68 5.67
C LEU A 81 5.73 10.28 5.30
N GLY A 82 6.30 9.34 6.05
CA GLY A 82 7.65 8.84 5.82
C GLY A 82 7.61 7.49 5.10
N SER A 83 7.73 6.42 5.88
CA SER A 83 7.70 5.05 5.36
C SER A 83 7.11 4.09 6.40
N PRO A 84 6.25 3.14 5.99
CA PRO A 84 5.75 2.11 6.90
C PRO A 84 6.85 1.15 7.37
N LYS A 85 8.04 1.20 6.76
CA LYS A 85 9.22 0.42 7.16
C LYS A 85 9.64 0.62 8.62
N ILE A 86 9.19 1.69 9.28
CA ILE A 86 9.39 1.85 10.74
C ILE A 86 8.77 0.72 11.57
N SER A 87 7.75 0.03 11.04
CA SER A 87 7.14 -1.17 11.63
C SER A 87 7.85 -2.48 11.27
N MET A 88 8.98 -2.45 10.56
CA MET A 88 9.66 -3.66 10.07
C MET A 88 9.97 -4.65 11.19
N ALA A 89 10.50 -4.19 12.33
CA ALA A 89 10.82 -5.06 13.45
C ALA A 89 9.57 -5.78 14.00
N ASN A 90 8.46 -5.07 14.13
CA ASN A 90 7.19 -5.61 14.59
C ASN A 90 6.61 -6.62 13.59
N VAL A 91 6.62 -6.28 12.29
CA VAL A 91 6.10 -7.15 11.23
C VAL A 91 6.92 -8.43 11.11
N LEU A 92 8.25 -8.34 11.16
CA LEU A 92 9.11 -9.53 11.11
C LEU A 92 8.92 -10.42 12.34
N SER A 93 8.71 -9.81 13.51
CA SER A 93 8.46 -10.56 14.75
C SER A 93 7.05 -11.17 14.79
N LYS A 94 6.06 -10.47 14.25
CA LYS A 94 4.63 -10.86 14.28
C LYS A 94 3.98 -10.60 12.92
N PRO A 95 4.23 -11.45 11.90
CA PRO A 95 3.73 -11.21 10.54
C PRO A 95 2.19 -11.07 10.44
N LYS A 96 1.46 -11.69 11.38
CA LYS A 96 -0.01 -11.60 11.47
C LYS A 96 -0.53 -10.17 11.56
N ILE A 97 0.26 -9.21 12.06
CA ILE A 97 -0.17 -7.81 12.16
C ILE A 97 -0.43 -7.19 10.78
N MET A 98 0.10 -7.79 9.70
CA MET A 98 -0.12 -7.34 8.33
C MET A 98 -1.46 -7.77 7.73
N LEU A 99 -2.21 -8.69 8.35
CA LEU A 99 -3.48 -9.20 7.79
C LEU A 99 -4.47 -8.09 7.42
N PRO A 100 -4.73 -7.05 8.25
CA PRO A 100 -5.65 -5.99 7.90
C PRO A 100 -5.20 -5.18 6.67
N MET A 101 -3.90 -4.91 6.59
CA MET A 101 -3.28 -4.18 5.49
C MET A 101 -3.25 -5.00 4.20
N LEU A 102 -3.07 -6.32 4.28
CA LEU A 102 -3.14 -7.22 3.14
C LEU A 102 -4.57 -7.31 2.57
N CYS A 103 -5.59 -7.40 3.43
CA CYS A 103 -6.99 -7.34 3.00
C CYS A 103 -7.32 -5.99 2.35
N SER A 104 -6.88 -4.89 2.96
CA SER A 104 -7.03 -3.55 2.36
C SER A 104 -6.32 -3.44 1.02
N ALA A 105 -5.10 -3.95 0.91
CA ALA A 105 -4.31 -3.95 -0.32
C ALA A 105 -4.99 -4.75 -1.44
N ALA A 106 -5.57 -5.91 -1.12
CA ALA A 106 -6.29 -6.72 -2.10
C ALA A 106 -7.46 -5.94 -2.71
N VAL A 107 -8.28 -5.30 -1.88
CA VAL A 107 -9.42 -4.48 -2.33
C VAL A 107 -8.94 -3.27 -3.12
N LEU A 108 -7.90 -2.58 -2.64
CA LEU A 108 -7.32 -1.43 -3.33
C LEU A 108 -6.70 -1.80 -4.68
N GLY A 109 -6.09 -2.99 -4.81
CA GLY A 109 -5.60 -3.50 -6.09
C GLY A 109 -6.72 -3.66 -7.11
N VAL A 110 -7.87 -4.21 -6.69
CA VAL A 110 -9.06 -4.34 -7.53
C VAL A 110 -9.62 -2.96 -7.91
N ILE A 111 -9.75 -2.04 -6.95
CA ILE A 111 -10.16 -0.65 -7.21
C ILE A 111 -9.22 0.02 -8.22
N GLY A 112 -7.90 -0.13 -8.04
CA GLY A 112 -6.89 0.42 -8.94
C GLY A 112 -7.02 -0.11 -10.37
N ALA A 113 -7.35 -1.39 -10.54
CA ALA A 113 -7.63 -1.97 -11.85
C ALA A 113 -8.92 -1.41 -12.49
N ILE A 114 -10.00 -1.30 -11.72
CA ILE A 114 -11.30 -0.78 -12.19
C ILE A 114 -11.19 0.68 -12.64
N PHE A 115 -10.51 1.52 -11.86
CA PHE A 115 -10.31 2.94 -12.17
C PHE A 115 -9.10 3.21 -13.08
N ASN A 116 -8.43 2.16 -13.56
CA ASN A 116 -7.26 2.25 -14.44
C ASN A 116 -6.17 3.19 -13.88
N ILE A 117 -5.83 3.01 -12.61
CA ILE A 117 -4.75 3.74 -11.95
C ILE A 117 -3.43 3.26 -12.51
N GLN A 118 -2.70 4.17 -13.14
CA GLN A 118 -1.44 3.86 -13.80
C GLN A 118 -0.24 4.41 -13.03
N GLY A 119 0.92 3.86 -13.34
CA GLY A 119 2.20 4.41 -12.88
C GLY A 119 3.35 4.01 -13.80
N THR A 120 4.51 4.59 -13.53
CA THR A 120 5.78 4.21 -14.17
C THR A 120 6.61 3.29 -13.27
N PRO A 121 7.67 2.65 -13.81
CA PRO A 121 8.64 1.91 -13.01
C PRO A 121 9.31 2.77 -11.94
N ALA A 122 9.56 4.05 -12.26
CA ALA A 122 10.16 5.00 -11.32
C ALA A 122 9.20 5.43 -10.20
N SER A 123 7.88 5.35 -10.43
CA SER A 123 6.88 5.66 -9.40
C SER A 123 6.45 4.45 -8.59
N ALA A 124 6.57 3.25 -9.14
CA ALA A 124 6.17 2.02 -8.49
C ALA A 124 7.02 1.77 -7.24
N GLY A 125 6.37 1.35 -6.16
CA GLY A 125 7.06 1.04 -4.92
C GLY A 125 7.22 2.21 -3.97
N PHE A 126 6.67 3.39 -4.27
CA PHE A 126 6.65 4.55 -3.37
C PHE A 126 5.33 4.69 -2.60
N GLY A 127 4.21 4.26 -3.18
CA GLY A 127 2.89 4.50 -2.60
C GLY A 127 2.60 5.99 -2.40
N ILE A 128 2.29 6.36 -1.16
CA ILE A 128 1.98 7.76 -0.79
C ILE A 128 3.25 8.57 -0.43
N SER A 129 4.40 7.92 -0.21
CA SER A 129 5.64 8.58 0.20
C SER A 129 6.08 9.62 -0.82
N GLY A 130 6.33 10.85 -0.35
CA GLY A 130 6.69 11.99 -1.20
C GLY A 130 5.63 12.35 -2.26
N LEU A 131 4.41 11.82 -2.14
CA LEU A 131 3.34 11.93 -3.13
C LEU A 131 3.72 11.40 -4.53
N ILE A 132 4.77 10.58 -4.64
CA ILE A 132 5.29 10.12 -5.93
C ILE A 132 4.25 9.28 -6.69
N GLY A 133 3.62 8.32 -6.00
CA GLY A 133 2.55 7.50 -6.57
C GLY A 133 1.36 8.32 -7.09
N PRO A 134 0.67 9.13 -6.25
CA PRO A 134 -0.49 9.88 -6.69
C PRO A 134 -0.16 10.94 -7.75
N ILE A 135 0.97 11.64 -7.66
CA ILE A 135 1.38 12.63 -8.67
C ILE A 135 1.64 11.94 -10.01
N ASN A 136 2.31 10.78 -10.01
CA ASN A 136 2.56 10.04 -11.24
C ASN A 136 1.25 9.51 -11.85
N ALA A 137 0.34 9.00 -11.01
CA ALA A 137 -0.98 8.57 -11.46
C ALA A 137 -1.80 9.72 -12.07
N LEU A 138 -1.74 10.93 -11.50
CA LEU A 138 -2.35 12.14 -12.08
C LEU A 138 -1.75 12.53 -13.43
N ASN A 139 -0.42 12.48 -13.55
CA ASN A 139 0.27 12.78 -14.81
C ASN A 139 -0.10 11.82 -15.94
N LEU A 140 -0.43 10.57 -15.60
CA LEU A 140 -0.81 9.52 -16.56
C LEU A 140 -2.33 9.40 -16.76
N ALA A 141 -3.13 10.11 -15.96
CA ALA A 141 -4.58 10.07 -16.07
C ALA A 141 -5.04 10.69 -17.40
N LYS A 142 -6.00 10.06 -18.07
CA LYS A 142 -6.63 10.66 -19.25
C LYS A 142 -7.29 11.98 -18.85
N GLY A 143 -7.02 13.05 -19.60
CA GLY A 143 -7.47 14.40 -19.26
C GLY A 143 -6.59 15.12 -18.23
N GLY A 144 -5.47 14.53 -17.80
CA GLY A 144 -4.45 15.17 -16.97
C GLY A 144 -4.97 15.63 -15.61
N TRP A 145 -4.53 16.82 -15.18
CA TRP A 145 -4.85 17.42 -13.87
C TRP A 145 -6.22 18.10 -13.84
N SER A 146 -7.27 17.37 -14.22
CA SER A 146 -8.64 17.84 -14.07
C SER A 146 -9.10 17.78 -12.59
N PRO A 147 -10.04 18.63 -12.15
CA PRO A 147 -10.58 18.55 -10.79
C PRO A 147 -11.16 17.17 -10.44
N VAL A 148 -11.74 16.49 -11.43
CA VAL A 148 -12.29 15.13 -11.28
C VAL A 148 -11.17 14.13 -11.02
N ASN A 149 -10.07 14.18 -11.77
CA ASN A 149 -8.93 13.27 -11.58
C ASN A 149 -8.23 13.54 -10.24
N ILE A 150 -8.07 14.80 -9.84
CA ILE A 150 -7.51 15.17 -8.54
C ILE A 150 -8.35 14.58 -7.41
N LEU A 151 -9.68 14.76 -7.46
CA LEU A 151 -10.58 14.20 -6.46
C LEU A 151 -10.52 12.67 -6.44
N LEU A 152 -10.54 12.03 -7.62
CA LEU A 152 -10.46 10.57 -7.74
C LEU A 152 -9.16 10.01 -7.13
N ILE A 153 -8.03 10.64 -7.41
CA ILE A 153 -6.72 10.21 -6.89
C ILE A 153 -6.63 10.41 -5.39
N ILE A 154 -7.12 11.53 -4.85
CA ILE A 154 -7.18 11.73 -3.39
C ILE A 154 -8.05 10.65 -2.73
N ILE A 155 -9.21 10.34 -3.32
CA ILE A 155 -10.08 9.29 -2.81
C ILE A 155 -9.36 7.94 -2.85
N ILE A 156 -8.71 7.57 -3.94
CA ILE A 156 -8.13 6.23 -4.09
C ILE A 156 -6.81 6.05 -3.33
N PHE A 157 -5.97 7.08 -3.24
CA PHE A 157 -4.66 6.99 -2.57
C PHE A 157 -4.71 7.32 -1.07
N VAL A 158 -5.75 8.02 -0.60
CA VAL A 158 -5.86 8.46 0.80
C VAL A 158 -7.18 8.00 1.42
N GLY A 159 -8.31 8.37 0.82
CA GLY A 159 -9.63 8.07 1.37
C GLY A 159 -9.90 6.57 1.53
N ALA A 160 -9.81 5.81 0.44
CA ALA A 160 -10.08 4.38 0.41
C ALA A 160 -9.11 3.58 1.30
N PRO A 161 -7.79 3.83 1.30
CA PRO A 161 -6.88 3.16 2.23
C PRO A 161 -7.21 3.43 3.69
N ILE A 162 -7.60 4.66 4.06
CA ILE A 162 -8.00 4.98 5.43
C ILE A 162 -9.27 4.21 5.80
N VAL A 163 -10.32 4.30 4.98
CA VAL A 163 -11.61 3.65 5.26
C VAL A 163 -11.46 2.13 5.34
N LEU A 164 -10.79 1.51 4.37
CA LEU A 164 -10.58 0.06 4.35
C LEU A 164 -9.78 -0.40 5.56
N ASN A 165 -8.69 0.30 5.91
CA ASN A 165 -7.91 -0.07 7.08
C ASN A 165 -8.67 0.17 8.39
N MET A 166 -9.53 1.18 8.49
CA MET A 166 -10.41 1.32 9.67
C MET A 166 -11.32 0.09 9.84
N ILE A 167 -11.93 -0.37 8.75
CA ILE A 167 -12.80 -1.55 8.74
C ILE A 167 -12.00 -2.81 9.11
N PHE A 168 -10.89 -3.08 8.41
CA PHE A 168 -10.12 -4.30 8.62
C PHE A 168 -9.38 -4.30 9.96
N ASN A 169 -8.79 -3.18 10.41
CA ASN A 169 -8.19 -3.11 11.74
C ASN A 169 -9.25 -3.37 12.82
N TYR A 170 -10.44 -2.78 12.70
CA TYR A 170 -11.54 -3.07 13.63
C TYR A 170 -11.92 -4.56 13.63
N LEU A 171 -12.06 -5.16 12.45
CA LEU A 171 -12.38 -6.59 12.31
C LEU A 171 -11.33 -7.47 12.99
N PHE A 172 -10.04 -7.31 12.68
CA PHE A 172 -8.99 -8.19 13.19
C PHE A 172 -8.63 -7.95 14.67
N ILE A 173 -8.76 -6.72 15.16
CA ILE A 173 -8.41 -6.35 16.54
C ILE A 173 -9.60 -6.55 17.49
N LYS A 174 -10.80 -6.10 17.12
CA LYS A 174 -11.96 -6.06 18.03
C LYS A 174 -12.91 -7.24 17.88
N VAL A 175 -13.17 -7.68 16.64
CA VAL A 175 -14.14 -8.75 16.37
C VAL A 175 -13.47 -10.11 16.43
N LEU A 176 -12.46 -10.35 15.59
CA LEU A 176 -11.74 -11.62 15.50
C LEU A 176 -10.73 -11.81 16.63
N LYS A 177 -10.24 -10.70 17.22
CA LYS A 177 -9.26 -10.68 18.32
C LYS A 177 -7.99 -11.50 18.03
N VAL A 178 -7.55 -11.51 16.78
CA VAL A 178 -6.34 -12.22 16.34
C VAL A 178 -5.08 -11.39 16.59
N ILE A 179 -5.24 -10.06 16.67
CA ILE A 179 -4.14 -9.10 16.82
C ILE A 179 -4.35 -8.30 18.11
N ASP A 180 -3.31 -8.20 18.93
CA ASP A 180 -3.30 -7.33 20.10
C ASP A 180 -2.88 -5.91 19.66
N PRO A 181 -3.59 -4.83 20.06
CA PRO A 181 -3.16 -3.47 19.78
C PRO A 181 -1.69 -3.19 20.15
N MET A 182 -1.18 -3.80 21.21
CA MET A 182 0.21 -3.65 21.65
C MET A 182 1.21 -4.25 20.67
N ASP A 183 0.79 -5.14 19.76
CA ASP A 183 1.63 -5.66 18.68
C ASP A 183 2.09 -4.54 17.71
N TYR A 184 1.39 -3.40 17.67
CA TYR A 184 1.74 -2.23 16.87
C TYR A 184 2.62 -1.20 17.59
N LYS A 185 2.96 -1.42 18.86
CA LYS A 185 3.81 -0.49 19.62
C LYS A 185 5.24 -0.52 19.08
N LEU A 186 5.76 0.64 18.72
CA LEU A 186 7.12 0.82 18.23
C LEU A 186 8.05 1.17 19.39
N ASN A 187 9.23 0.54 19.40
CA ASN A 187 10.31 0.86 20.33
C ASN A 187 11.34 1.71 19.57
N ILE A 188 11.18 3.03 19.66
CA ILE A 188 12.00 4.03 18.96
C ILE A 188 12.67 4.94 19.97
#